data_AF-A0AAD5L6Z2-F1
#
_entry.id   AF-A0AAD5L6Z2-F1
#
_cell.length_a   1.000
_cell.length_b   1.000
_cell.length_c   1.000
_cell.angle_alpha   90.00
_cell.angle_beta   90.00
_cell.angle_gamma   90.00
#
_symmetry.space_group_name_H-M   'P 1'
#
loop_
_entity.id
_entity.type
_entity.pdbx_description
1 polymer ?
#
loop_
_entity_poly.entity_id
_entity_poly.type
_entity_poly.pdbx_seq_one_letter_code
_entity_poly.pdbx_strand_id
1 'polypeptide(L)'
;MPGCKRGAKSKGLCWSHGGGTQCTVQGCDKTTISRGLCWTHGGGKRCMMDGCKRPASESTHNFCQYHHDELRNGDTTLVYFERSL
;
A
#
# COMPACT_ATOMS: atom_id res chain seq x y z
N MET A 1 4.19 -0.05 25.23
CA MET A 1 3.25 1.07 25.03
C MET A 1 2.00 0.82 25.87
N PRO A 2 1.83 1.50 27.02
CA PRO A 2 0.66 1.30 27.88
C PRO A 2 -0.64 1.51 27.09
N GLY A 3 -1.61 0.60 27.24
CA GLY A 3 -2.95 0.74 26.64
C GLY A 3 -3.07 0.42 25.15
N CYS A 4 -2.02 -0.07 24.47
CA CYS A 4 -2.17 -0.48 23.07
C CYS A 4 -2.94 -1.81 22.96
N LYS A 5 -4.14 -1.78 22.35
CA LYS A 5 -4.97 -2.97 22.11
C LYS A 5 -4.53 -3.82 20.91
N ARG A 6 -3.54 -3.37 20.13
CA ARG A 6 -3.06 -4.08 18.94
C ARG A 6 -2.10 -5.19 19.34
N GLY A 7 -2.23 -6.36 18.71
CA GLY A 7 -1.35 -7.50 18.96
C GLY A 7 0.13 -7.18 18.74
N ALA A 8 0.98 -7.67 19.64
CA ALA A 8 2.42 -7.59 19.50
C ALA A 8 2.88 -8.45 18.31
N LYS A 9 3.87 -7.94 17.57
CA LYS A 9 4.50 -8.62 16.42
C LYS A 9 5.91 -9.09 16.77
N SER A 10 6.74 -8.18 17.25
CA SER A 10 8.10 -8.46 17.73
C SER A 10 8.45 -7.51 18.86
N LYS A 11 9.45 -7.86 19.69
CA LYS A 11 9.94 -7.02 20.80
C LYS A 11 8.85 -6.62 21.82
N GLY A 12 7.75 -7.39 21.91
CA GLY A 12 6.58 -7.04 22.74
C GLY A 12 5.78 -5.83 22.23
N LEU A 13 6.02 -5.39 21.00
CA LEU A 13 5.45 -4.16 20.42
C LEU A 13 4.59 -4.50 19.20
N CYS A 14 3.54 -3.71 18.97
CA CYS A 14 2.71 -3.82 17.77
C CYS A 14 3.39 -3.13 16.58
N TRP A 15 2.82 -3.31 15.38
CA TRP A 15 3.36 -2.74 14.14
C TRP A 15 3.69 -1.24 14.20
N SER A 16 2.73 -0.42 14.64
CA SER A 16 2.91 1.04 14.73
C SER A 16 3.75 1.49 15.93
N HIS A 17 4.09 0.59 16.84
CA HIS A 17 4.90 0.89 18.00
C HIS A 17 6.28 0.21 17.93
N GLY A 18 6.82 -0.04 16.73
CA GLY A 18 8.19 -0.56 16.55
C GLY A 18 8.32 -2.09 16.54
N GLY A 19 7.21 -2.81 16.51
CA GLY A 19 7.19 -4.27 16.36
C GLY A 19 7.30 -4.76 14.92
N GLY A 20 7.35 -3.85 13.93
CA GLY A 20 7.59 -4.18 12.53
C GLY A 20 9.08 -4.46 12.24
N THR A 21 9.33 -5.19 11.15
CA THR A 21 10.69 -5.43 10.66
C THR A 21 11.16 -4.29 9.75
N GLN A 22 12.46 -4.02 9.71
CA GLN A 22 13.02 -3.00 8.82
C GLN A 22 13.04 -3.49 7.37
N CYS A 23 13.08 -2.55 6.43
CA CYS A 23 13.29 -2.82 5.01
C CYS A 23 14.66 -3.45 4.79
N THR A 24 14.74 -4.42 3.88
CA THR A 24 15.98 -5.12 3.53
C THR A 24 16.92 -4.29 2.64
N VAL A 25 16.45 -3.18 2.08
CA VAL A 25 17.31 -2.26 1.31
C VAL A 25 18.31 -1.61 2.25
N GLN A 26 19.59 -1.73 1.92
CA GLN A 26 20.69 -1.20 2.71
C GLN A 26 20.50 0.29 3.00
N GLY A 27 20.66 0.68 4.27
CA GLY A 27 20.48 2.06 4.72
C GLY A 27 19.02 2.50 4.85
N CYS A 28 18.04 1.64 4.62
CA CYS A 28 16.63 1.96 4.83
C CYS A 28 16.16 1.59 6.23
N ASP A 29 15.73 2.59 6.98
CA ASP A 29 15.19 2.51 8.33
C ASP A 29 13.66 2.28 8.37
N LYS A 30 12.99 2.42 7.23
CA LYS A 30 11.53 2.26 7.11
C LYS A 30 11.10 0.82 7.37
N THR A 31 9.92 0.68 7.97
CA THR A 31 9.30 -0.63 8.20
C THR A 31 8.92 -1.30 6.89
N THR A 32 9.25 -2.58 6.77
CA THR A 32 8.75 -3.48 5.73
C THR A 32 7.23 -3.47 5.71
N ILE A 33 6.60 -3.59 4.54
CA ILE A 33 5.15 -3.80 4.40
C ILE A 33 4.89 -5.22 3.94
N SER A 34 5.58 -5.64 2.88
CA SER A 34 5.57 -7.02 2.38
C SER A 34 6.91 -7.33 1.71
N ARG A 35 7.22 -8.62 1.55
CA ARG A 35 8.41 -9.09 0.81
C ARG A 35 9.75 -8.52 1.31
N GLY A 36 9.84 -8.13 2.59
CA GLY A 36 11.04 -7.49 3.14
C GLY A 36 11.24 -6.02 2.73
N LEU A 37 10.28 -5.42 2.02
CA LEU A 37 10.43 -4.10 1.43
C LEU A 37 9.44 -3.12 2.06
N CYS A 38 9.85 -1.86 2.23
CA CYS A 38 8.98 -0.78 2.68
C CYS A 38 8.12 -0.25 1.51
N TRP A 39 7.27 0.74 1.79
CA TRP A 39 6.42 1.37 0.79
C TRP A 39 7.18 1.85 -0.46
N THR A 40 8.26 2.61 -0.27
CA THR A 40 9.03 3.20 -1.38
C THR A 40 9.85 2.18 -2.15
N HIS A 41 10.24 1.08 -1.49
CA HIS A 41 11.06 0.02 -2.08
C HIS A 41 10.23 -1.16 -2.61
N GLY A 42 8.91 -1.01 -2.80
CA GLY A 42 8.09 -2.02 -3.49
C GLY A 42 7.34 -3.01 -2.60
N GLY A 43 7.30 -2.77 -1.28
CA GLY A 43 6.49 -3.57 -0.36
C GLY A 43 4.99 -3.29 -0.41
N GLY A 44 4.58 -2.21 -1.07
CA GLY A 44 3.17 -1.81 -1.22
C GLY A 44 2.62 -2.08 -2.62
N LYS A 45 1.30 -2.29 -2.71
CA LYS A 45 0.58 -2.35 -4.00
C LYS A 45 0.52 -0.96 -4.63
N ARG A 46 0.63 -0.89 -5.96
CA ARG A 46 0.46 0.35 -6.72
C ARG A 46 -0.90 0.37 -7.38
N CYS A 47 -1.39 1.57 -7.66
CA CYS A 47 -2.60 1.77 -8.43
C CYS A 47 -2.52 1.01 -9.77
N MET A 48 -3.60 0.34 -10.16
CA MET A 48 -3.72 -0.32 -11.46
C MET A 48 -3.91 0.64 -12.65
N MET A 49 -4.16 1.94 -12.39
CA MET A 49 -4.22 2.92 -13.46
C MET A 49 -2.84 3.12 -14.07
N ASP A 50 -2.79 3.10 -15.39
CA ASP A 50 -1.55 3.28 -16.13
C ASP A 50 -0.86 4.61 -15.73
N GLY A 51 0.46 4.56 -15.60
CA GLY A 51 1.28 5.68 -15.14
C GLY A 51 1.12 6.06 -13.66
N CYS A 52 0.15 5.51 -12.91
CA CYS A 52 -0.12 5.93 -11.54
C CYS A 52 0.70 5.16 -10.50
N LYS A 53 1.63 5.87 -9.85
CA LYS A 53 2.50 5.28 -8.80
C LYS A 53 1.93 5.42 -7.39
N ARG A 54 0.68 5.88 -7.23
CA ARG A 54 0.05 6.10 -5.92
C ARG A 54 -0.24 4.78 -5.19
N PRO A 55 -0.35 4.82 -3.84
CA PRO A 55 -0.76 3.67 -3.05
C PRO A 55 -2.12 3.12 -3.44
N ALA A 56 -2.23 1.80 -3.43
CA ALA A 56 -3.48 1.07 -3.56
C ALA A 56 -3.53 -0.11 -2.58
N SER A 57 -4.74 -0.61 -2.35
CA SER A 57 -5.00 -1.80 -1.54
C SER A 57 -6.15 -2.61 -2.15
N GLU A 58 -6.36 -3.82 -1.66
CA GLU A 58 -7.50 -4.65 -2.07
C GLU A 58 -8.85 -3.95 -1.79
N SER A 59 -8.93 -3.20 -0.69
CA SER A 59 -10.15 -2.46 -0.30
C SER A 59 -10.55 -1.35 -1.29
N THR A 60 -9.62 -0.92 -2.15
CA THR A 60 -9.87 0.06 -3.22
C THR A 60 -9.80 -0.59 -4.59
N HIS A 61 -10.03 -1.91 -4.68
CA HIS A 61 -9.96 -2.68 -5.92
C HIS A 61 -8.61 -2.50 -6.66
N ASN A 62 -7.51 -2.36 -5.92
CA ASN A 62 -6.17 -2.07 -6.45
C ASN A 62 -6.04 -0.71 -7.16
N PHE A 63 -6.94 0.23 -6.91
CA PHE A 63 -6.82 1.62 -7.32
C PHE A 63 -6.36 2.50 -6.17
N CYS A 64 -5.77 3.66 -6.47
CA CYS A 64 -5.54 4.68 -5.45
C CYS A 64 -6.87 5.33 -5.05
N GLN A 65 -6.95 5.96 -3.88
CA GLN A 65 -8.20 6.58 -3.40
C GLN A 65 -8.86 7.47 -4.46
N TYR A 66 -8.07 8.33 -5.13
CA TYR A 66 -8.54 9.19 -6.21
C TYR A 66 -9.18 8.40 -7.38
N HIS A 67 -8.47 7.42 -7.95
CA HIS A 67 -8.99 6.61 -9.06
C HIS A 67 -10.12 5.66 -8.62
N HIS A 68 -10.12 5.23 -7.36
CA HIS A 68 -11.21 4.45 -6.77
C HIS A 68 -12.49 5.27 -6.65
N ASP A 69 -12.37 6.55 -6.29
CA ASP A 69 -13.51 7.45 -6.21
C ASP A 69 -14.04 7.82 -7.60
N GLU A 70 -13.17 7.97 -8.61
CA GLU A 70 -13.59 8.11 -10.01
C GLU A 70 -14.45 6.93 -10.49
N LEU A 71 -14.06 5.69 -10.16
CA LEU A 71 -14.85 4.49 -10.47
C LEU A 71 -16.23 4.50 -9.78
N ARG A 72 -16.33 5.02 -8.56
CA ARG A 72 -17.60 5.12 -7.82
C ARG A 72 -18.52 6.21 -8.38
N ASN A 73 -17.93 7.28 -8.90
CA ASN A 73 -18.65 8.41 -9.46
C ASN A 73 -19.11 8.17 -10.92
N GLY A 74 -18.80 7.02 -11.50
CA GLY A 74 -19.24 6.66 -12.85
C GLY A 74 -18.48 7.35 -13.98
N ASP A 75 -17.36 8.02 -13.69
CA ASP A 75 -16.49 8.58 -14.71
C ASP A 75 -15.61 7.47 -15.30
N THR A 76 -16.11 6.90 -16.40
CA THR A 76 -15.51 5.76 -17.10
C THR A 76 -14.49 6.19 -18.16
N THR A 77 -14.05 7.45 -18.16
CA THR A 77 -13.12 7.98 -19.19
C THR A 77 -11.77 7.26 -19.26
N LEU A 78 -11.41 6.43 -18.27
CA LEU A 78 -10.16 5.68 -18.26
C LEU A 78 -10.27 4.15 -18.38
N VAL A 79 -11.48 3.58 -18.49
CA VAL A 79 -11.64 2.11 -18.73
C VAL A 79 -11.50 1.70 -20.20
N TYR A 80 -11.40 2.64 -21.15
CA TYR A 80 -11.62 2.34 -22.58
C TYR A 80 -10.50 2.73 -23.57
N PHE A 81 -9.27 3.04 -23.16
CA PHE A 81 -8.19 3.19 -24.16
C PHE A 81 -7.57 1.87 -24.64
N GLU A 82 -7.89 0.70 -24.05
CA GLU A 82 -7.40 -0.60 -24.51
C GLU A 82 -8.47 -1.71 -24.47
N ARG A 83 -9.57 -1.54 -25.20
CA ARG A 83 -10.31 -2.67 -25.79
C ARG A 83 -10.55 -2.48 -27.29
N SER A 84 -9.61 -1.83 -27.95
CA SER A 84 -9.53 -1.81 -29.42
C SER A 84 -8.57 -2.91 -29.89
N LEU A 85 -9.11 -4.11 -30.02
CA LEU A 85 -9.02 -5.04 -31.17
C LEU A 85 -9.79 -6.33 -30.83
#